data_AF-A0A4S2N7Y6-F1
#
_entry.id   AF-A0A4S2N7Y6-F1
#
_cell.length_a   1.000
_cell.length_b   1.000
_cell.length_c   1.000
_cell.angle_alpha   90.00
_cell.angle_beta   90.00
_cell.angle_gamma   90.00
#
_symmetry.space_group_name_H-M   'P 1'
#
loop_
_entity.id
_entity.type
_entity.pdbx_description
1 polymer ?
#
loop_
_entity_poly.entity_id
_entity_poly.type
_entity_poly.pdbx_seq_one_letter_code
_entity_poly.pdbx_strand_id
1 'polypeptide(L)'
;MSTDLLSDPALAPFLTPTFTPSAYLDSTLPPLQPPTSLPTSRPIPSTAVPLSTLSTRATTLLSTLDVSTQRLLAQLQTITDEILRIAPRLGYEVDLLRSDAVALAEELDAMRVDVPEPDGLTRLQMLSRVRERVEEVVKVFGDAMDWRLEGEGDGDGNGDGEGNGMKRGQNPEEEIGYLIASGEVEKARERVGRLRLLAGVFEGTVEGPARMAVVEALEKKVEAERRKKGGELEEVVEKREMKKKDDMGGYFGLISRLTN
;
A
#
# COMPACT_ATOMS: atom_id res chain seq x y z
N MET A 1 -27.83 -39.35 -8.72
CA MET A 1 -29.02 -40.07 -8.23
C MET A 1 -29.74 -39.18 -7.22
N SER A 2 -31.06 -39.04 -7.34
CA SER A 2 -32.01 -38.59 -6.30
C SER A 2 -31.93 -37.13 -5.78
N THR A 3 -32.10 -36.12 -6.65
CA THR A 3 -32.46 -34.75 -6.24
C THR A 3 -33.98 -34.53 -6.09
N ASP A 4 -34.80 -35.56 -6.35
CA ASP A 4 -36.26 -35.44 -6.38
C ASP A 4 -36.93 -35.25 -5.00
N LEU A 5 -36.20 -35.45 -3.90
CA LEU A 5 -36.79 -35.42 -2.56
C LEU A 5 -36.95 -34.00 -2.00
N LEU A 6 -36.09 -33.04 -2.38
CA LEU A 6 -36.35 -31.62 -2.04
C LEU A 6 -37.50 -31.02 -2.88
N SER A 7 -37.90 -31.70 -3.95
CA SER A 7 -39.04 -31.34 -4.79
C SER A 7 -40.36 -31.92 -4.27
N ASP A 8 -40.33 -32.73 -3.20
CA ASP A 8 -41.55 -33.30 -2.61
C ASP A 8 -42.41 -32.17 -2.00
N PRO A 9 -43.64 -31.94 -2.51
CA PRO A 9 -44.51 -30.90 -1.97
C PRO A 9 -44.88 -31.14 -0.49
N ALA A 10 -44.78 -32.37 0.01
CA ALA A 10 -44.99 -32.68 1.42
C ALA A 10 -43.88 -32.11 2.33
N LEU A 11 -42.67 -31.90 1.78
CA LEU A 11 -41.52 -31.38 2.52
C LEU A 11 -41.38 -29.85 2.41
N ALA A 12 -42.04 -29.22 1.44
CA ALA A 12 -41.99 -27.78 1.22
C ALA A 12 -42.23 -26.91 2.48
N PRO A 13 -43.19 -27.24 3.39
CA PRO A 13 -43.39 -26.47 4.62
C PRO A 13 -42.17 -26.52 5.55
N PHE A 14 -41.50 -27.66 5.61
CA PHE A 14 -40.37 -27.92 6.52
C PHE A 14 -39.05 -27.32 6.03
N LEU A 15 -38.95 -26.98 4.75
CA LEU A 15 -37.78 -26.31 4.16
C LEU A 15 -37.78 -24.80 4.39
N THR A 16 -38.88 -24.23 4.90
CA THR A 16 -38.96 -22.79 5.16
C THR A 16 -38.15 -22.41 6.42
N PRO A 17 -37.35 -21.33 6.38
CA PRO A 17 -36.53 -20.92 7.54
C PRO A 17 -37.36 -20.42 8.73
N THR A 18 -38.64 -20.13 8.52
CA THR A 18 -39.59 -19.67 9.53
C THR A 18 -40.56 -20.79 9.96
N PHE A 19 -40.23 -22.04 9.69
CA PHE A 19 -41.09 -23.16 10.06
C PHE A 19 -41.32 -23.21 11.58
N THR A 20 -42.59 -23.18 11.98
CA THR A 20 -43.00 -23.41 13.38
C THR A 20 -43.97 -24.59 13.45
N PRO A 21 -43.70 -25.61 14.28
CA PRO A 21 -44.57 -26.79 14.39
C PRO A 21 -46.02 -26.47 14.74
N SER A 22 -46.24 -25.48 15.61
CA SER A 22 -47.57 -25.04 16.01
C SER A 22 -48.36 -24.45 14.83
N ALA A 23 -47.80 -23.47 14.11
CA ALA A 23 -48.49 -22.89 12.96
C ALA A 23 -48.73 -23.91 11.84
N TYR A 24 -47.82 -24.87 11.65
CA TYR A 24 -48.02 -25.98 10.73
C TYR A 24 -49.22 -26.84 11.14
N LEU A 25 -49.31 -27.27 12.40
CA LEU A 25 -50.45 -28.04 12.89
C LEU A 25 -51.77 -27.25 12.84
N ASP A 26 -51.74 -25.97 13.21
CA ASP A 26 -52.90 -25.08 13.18
C ASP A 26 -53.41 -24.82 11.75
N SER A 27 -52.53 -24.86 10.76
CA SER A 27 -52.88 -24.72 9.33
C SER A 27 -53.31 -26.03 8.66
N THR A 28 -52.86 -27.18 9.17
CA THR A 28 -53.11 -28.50 8.56
C THR A 28 -54.30 -29.24 9.16
N LEU A 29 -54.58 -29.02 10.45
CA LEU A 29 -55.70 -29.63 11.16
C LEU A 29 -56.92 -28.70 11.17
N PRO A 30 -58.12 -29.21 10.80
CA PRO A 30 -59.35 -28.44 10.90
C PRO A 30 -59.74 -28.18 12.37
N PRO A 31 -60.47 -27.08 12.65
CA PRO A 31 -60.87 -26.74 14.02
C PRO A 31 -61.84 -27.77 14.61
N LEU A 32 -61.74 -28.02 15.92
CA LEU A 32 -62.61 -28.96 16.63
C LEU A 32 -64.04 -28.40 16.77
N GLN A 33 -65.06 -29.22 16.52
CA GLN A 33 -66.44 -28.86 16.80
C GLN A 33 -66.67 -28.80 18.33
N PRO A 34 -67.09 -27.65 18.89
CA PRO A 34 -67.36 -27.54 20.32
C PRO A 34 -68.59 -28.37 20.72
N PRO A 35 -68.68 -28.82 21.99
CA PRO A 35 -69.82 -29.59 22.47
C PRO A 35 -71.10 -28.75 22.38
N THR A 36 -72.17 -29.33 21.83
CA THR A 36 -73.48 -28.68 21.62
C THR A 36 -74.14 -28.19 22.92
N SER A 37 -73.66 -28.63 24.08
CA SER A 37 -74.22 -28.28 25.40
C SER A 37 -73.74 -26.94 25.99
N LEU A 38 -72.77 -26.26 25.35
CA LEU A 38 -72.30 -24.96 25.83
C LEU A 38 -72.93 -23.80 25.05
N PRO A 39 -73.56 -22.82 25.72
CA PRO A 39 -73.95 -21.56 25.09
C PRO A 39 -72.68 -20.77 24.75
N THR A 40 -72.20 -20.90 23.51
CA THR A 40 -71.02 -20.17 23.02
C THR A 40 -71.46 -18.95 22.23
N SER A 41 -70.94 -17.77 22.61
CA SER A 41 -71.16 -16.50 21.90
C SER A 41 -70.33 -16.39 20.60
N ARG A 42 -69.41 -17.34 20.38
CA ARG A 42 -68.51 -17.35 19.23
C ARG A 42 -69.15 -18.10 18.05
N PRO A 43 -69.22 -17.51 16.84
CA PRO A 43 -69.73 -18.22 15.67
C PRO A 43 -68.91 -19.49 15.43
N ILE A 44 -69.60 -20.63 15.33
CA ILE A 44 -68.97 -21.92 15.00
C ILE A 44 -68.44 -21.80 13.57
N PRO A 45 -67.13 -21.98 13.33
CA PRO A 45 -66.62 -21.97 11.97
C PRO A 45 -67.23 -23.15 11.20
N SER A 46 -67.72 -22.91 10.00
CA SER A 46 -68.37 -23.90 9.13
C SER A 46 -67.45 -25.06 8.72
N THR A 47 -66.16 -24.97 9.03
CA THR A 47 -65.12 -25.98 8.79
C THR A 47 -64.84 -26.85 10.02
N ALA A 48 -65.56 -26.67 11.13
CA ALA A 48 -65.34 -27.44 12.36
C ALA A 48 -65.78 -28.91 12.21
N VAL A 49 -64.95 -29.83 12.72
CA VAL A 49 -65.17 -31.28 12.58
C VAL A 49 -65.19 -32.03 13.92
N PRO A 50 -65.88 -33.17 14.02
CA PRO A 50 -65.94 -33.95 15.27
C PRO A 50 -64.60 -34.61 15.60
N LEU A 51 -64.37 -34.88 16.90
CA LEU A 51 -63.13 -35.43 17.44
C LEU A 51 -62.65 -36.71 16.75
N SER A 52 -63.57 -37.58 16.35
CA SER A 52 -63.26 -38.82 15.64
C SER A 52 -62.53 -38.56 14.32
N THR A 53 -63.05 -37.64 13.51
CA THR A 53 -62.47 -37.30 12.20
C THR A 53 -61.14 -36.56 12.33
N LEU A 54 -61.00 -35.70 13.36
CA LEU A 54 -59.73 -35.04 13.65
C LEU A 54 -58.67 -36.06 14.07
N SER A 55 -59.01 -37.01 14.93
CA SER A 55 -58.12 -38.09 15.36
C SER A 55 -57.64 -38.92 14.16
N THR A 56 -58.54 -39.36 13.28
CA THR A 56 -58.17 -40.09 12.06
C THR A 56 -57.25 -39.28 11.15
N ARG A 57 -57.48 -37.97 11.01
CA ARG A 57 -56.62 -37.10 10.20
C ARG A 57 -55.24 -36.91 10.83
N ALA A 58 -55.17 -36.73 12.14
CA ALA A 58 -53.92 -36.60 12.87
C ALA A 58 -53.08 -37.89 12.82
N THR A 59 -53.69 -39.06 12.97
CA THR A 59 -52.97 -40.33 12.87
C THR A 59 -52.48 -40.61 11.45
N THR A 60 -53.26 -40.24 10.43
CA THR A 60 -52.83 -40.31 9.02
C THR A 60 -51.65 -39.37 8.76
N LEU A 61 -51.69 -38.14 9.27
CA LEU A 61 -50.56 -37.21 9.15
C LEU A 61 -49.31 -37.76 9.86
N LEU A 62 -49.46 -38.29 11.06
CA LEU A 62 -48.33 -38.85 11.80
C LEU A 62 -47.67 -40.02 11.05
N SER A 63 -48.46 -40.93 10.47
CA SER A 63 -47.90 -42.04 9.68
C SER A 63 -47.23 -41.54 8.40
N THR A 64 -47.79 -40.51 7.73
CA THR A 64 -47.16 -39.92 6.55
C THR A 64 -45.82 -39.27 6.88
N LEU A 65 -45.74 -38.57 8.02
CA LEU A 65 -44.51 -37.94 8.47
C LEU A 65 -43.46 -38.99 8.85
N ASP A 66 -43.84 -40.06 9.56
CA ASP A 66 -42.95 -41.15 9.92
C ASP A 66 -42.34 -41.86 8.69
N VAL A 67 -43.16 -42.11 7.65
CA VAL A 67 -42.65 -42.66 6.39
C VAL A 67 -41.68 -41.68 5.71
N SER A 68 -42.00 -40.38 5.71
CA SER A 68 -41.14 -39.36 5.11
C SER A 68 -39.80 -39.20 5.83
N THR A 69 -39.78 -39.26 7.16
CA THR A 69 -38.56 -39.16 7.98
C THR A 69 -37.68 -40.38 7.80
N GLN A 70 -38.27 -41.59 7.78
CA GLN A 70 -37.52 -42.82 7.51
C GLN A 70 -36.90 -42.82 6.11
N ARG A 71 -37.62 -42.31 5.10
CA ARG A 71 -37.09 -42.16 3.74
C ARG A 71 -35.92 -41.17 3.68
N LEU A 72 -36.05 -40.02 4.34
CA LEU A 72 -34.98 -39.02 4.39
C LEU A 72 -33.74 -39.56 5.11
N LEU A 73 -33.93 -40.30 6.21
CA LEU A 73 -32.85 -40.93 6.94
C LEU A 73 -32.09 -41.95 6.09
N ALA A 74 -32.83 -42.84 5.39
CA ALA A 74 -32.23 -43.83 4.50
C ALA A 74 -31.42 -43.17 3.37
N GLN A 75 -31.91 -42.05 2.83
CA GLN A 75 -31.19 -41.31 1.81
C GLN A 75 -29.94 -40.61 2.36
N LEU A 76 -30.05 -39.96 3.53
CA LEU A 76 -28.91 -39.32 4.18
C LEU A 76 -27.81 -40.34 4.44
N GLN A 77 -28.19 -41.54 4.90
CA GLN A 77 -27.25 -42.64 5.09
C GLN A 77 -26.61 -43.07 3.77
N THR A 78 -27.40 -43.22 2.70
CA THR A 78 -26.88 -43.57 1.36
C THR A 78 -25.89 -42.53 0.85
N ILE A 79 -26.21 -41.24 0.93
CA ILE A 79 -25.33 -40.15 0.50
C ILE A 79 -24.07 -40.10 1.36
N THR A 80 -24.20 -40.32 2.68
CA THR A 80 -23.05 -40.35 3.59
C THR A 80 -22.11 -41.49 3.24
N ASP A 81 -22.64 -42.70 3.03
CA ASP A 81 -21.85 -43.86 2.61
C ASP A 81 -21.21 -43.63 1.23
N GLU A 82 -21.93 -42.99 0.29
CA GLU A 82 -21.38 -42.65 -1.02
C GLU A 82 -20.24 -41.64 -0.93
N ILE A 83 -20.37 -40.60 -0.08
CA ILE A 83 -19.31 -39.63 0.19
C ILE A 83 -18.10 -40.33 0.81
N LEU A 84 -18.31 -41.15 1.84
CA LEU A 84 -17.22 -41.87 2.50
C LEU A 84 -16.52 -42.86 1.57
N ARG A 85 -17.26 -43.44 0.62
CA ARG A 85 -16.70 -44.35 -0.40
C ARG A 85 -15.88 -43.61 -1.47
N ILE A 86 -16.33 -42.44 -1.92
CA ILE A 86 -15.68 -41.70 -3.02
C ILE A 86 -14.52 -40.82 -2.49
N ALA A 87 -14.59 -40.34 -1.25
CA ALA A 87 -13.61 -39.42 -0.68
C ALA A 87 -12.14 -39.93 -0.76
N PRO A 88 -11.81 -41.19 -0.45
CA PRO A 88 -10.42 -41.67 -0.54
C PRO A 88 -9.89 -41.68 -1.98
N ARG A 89 -10.73 -42.02 -2.95
CA ARG A 89 -10.35 -42.03 -4.37
C ARG A 89 -10.09 -40.63 -4.88
N LEU A 90 -10.96 -39.67 -4.54
CA LEU A 90 -10.76 -38.27 -4.89
C LEU A 90 -9.47 -37.72 -4.27
N GLY A 91 -9.19 -38.08 -3.02
CA GLY A 91 -7.93 -37.73 -2.36
C GLY A 91 -6.71 -38.20 -3.15
N TYR A 92 -6.70 -39.47 -3.59
CA TYR A 92 -5.63 -40.01 -4.43
C TYR A 92 -5.48 -39.27 -5.77
N GLU A 93 -6.60 -38.99 -6.46
CA GLU A 93 -6.56 -38.27 -7.74
C GLU A 93 -6.03 -36.84 -7.58
N VAL A 94 -6.36 -36.15 -6.49
CA VAL A 94 -5.84 -34.81 -6.17
C VAL A 94 -4.34 -34.85 -5.85
N ASP A 95 -3.90 -35.82 -5.04
CA ASP A 95 -2.48 -35.98 -4.70
C ASP A 95 -1.63 -36.32 -5.93
N LEU A 96 -2.16 -37.15 -6.84
CA LEU A 96 -1.52 -37.45 -8.12
C LEU A 96 -1.43 -36.20 -9.00
N LEU A 97 -2.53 -35.46 -9.17
CA LEU A 97 -2.55 -34.20 -9.93
C LEU A 97 -1.58 -33.18 -9.36
N ARG A 98 -1.45 -33.11 -8.04
CA ARG A 98 -0.48 -32.24 -7.37
C ARG A 98 0.95 -32.69 -7.67
N SER A 99 1.22 -33.98 -7.61
CA SER A 99 2.53 -34.55 -7.98
C SER A 99 2.89 -34.23 -9.43
N ASP A 100 1.96 -34.44 -10.36
CA ASP A 100 2.17 -34.17 -11.78
C ASP A 100 2.37 -32.66 -12.04
N ALA A 101 1.61 -31.80 -11.36
CA ALA A 101 1.78 -30.35 -11.46
C ALA A 101 3.15 -29.89 -10.94
N VAL A 102 3.67 -30.51 -9.87
CA VAL A 102 5.03 -30.25 -9.37
C VAL A 102 6.07 -30.73 -10.37
N ALA A 103 5.92 -31.94 -10.92
CA ALA A 103 6.84 -32.47 -11.93
C ALA A 103 6.89 -31.59 -13.20
N LEU A 104 5.74 -31.12 -13.67
CA LEU A 104 5.65 -30.18 -14.80
C LEU A 104 6.28 -28.82 -14.48
N ALA A 105 6.15 -28.33 -13.24
CA ALA A 105 6.79 -27.09 -12.83
C ALA A 105 8.33 -27.23 -12.81
N GLU A 106 8.84 -28.36 -12.30
CA GLU A 106 10.28 -28.67 -12.34
C GLU A 106 10.80 -28.78 -13.78
N GLU A 107 10.04 -29.42 -14.69
CA GLU A 107 10.38 -29.51 -16.11
C GLU A 107 10.39 -28.12 -16.79
N LEU A 108 9.41 -27.26 -16.47
CA LEU A 108 9.37 -25.89 -16.98
C LEU A 108 10.54 -25.05 -16.47
N ASP A 109 10.89 -25.17 -15.20
CA ASP A 109 12.05 -24.47 -14.64
C ASP A 109 13.35 -24.97 -15.26
N ALA A 110 13.49 -26.28 -15.50
CA ALA A 110 14.62 -26.83 -16.24
C ALA A 110 14.70 -26.25 -17.68
N MET A 111 13.58 -26.21 -18.40
CA MET A 111 13.53 -25.57 -19.72
C MET A 111 13.86 -24.08 -19.67
N ARG A 112 13.42 -23.36 -18.63
CA ARG A 112 13.72 -21.94 -18.46
C ARG A 112 15.22 -21.69 -18.26
N VAL A 113 15.92 -22.58 -17.55
CA VAL A 113 17.38 -22.52 -17.42
C VAL A 113 18.06 -22.77 -18.77
N ASP A 114 17.48 -23.62 -19.62
CA ASP A 114 17.99 -23.95 -20.95
C ASP A 114 17.61 -22.93 -22.05
N VAL A 115 16.73 -21.97 -21.78
CA VAL A 115 16.44 -20.86 -22.70
C VAL A 115 17.48 -19.75 -22.45
N PRO A 116 18.51 -19.60 -23.31
CA PRO A 116 19.44 -18.49 -23.19
C PRO A 116 18.66 -17.18 -23.31
N GLU A 117 18.88 -16.28 -22.35
CA GLU A 117 18.24 -14.97 -22.31
C GLU A 117 18.42 -14.31 -23.70
N PRO A 118 17.32 -13.97 -24.40
CA PRO A 118 17.44 -13.57 -25.80
C PRO A 118 18.26 -12.29 -25.89
N ASP A 119 19.25 -12.27 -26.78
CA ASP A 119 20.17 -11.15 -27.01
C ASP A 119 19.47 -9.78 -27.13
N GLY A 120 18.21 -9.79 -27.57
CA GLY A 120 17.33 -8.63 -27.64
C GLY A 120 17.09 -7.96 -26.28
N LEU A 121 16.87 -8.70 -25.19
CA LEU A 121 16.63 -8.14 -23.85
C LEU A 121 17.90 -7.48 -23.30
N THR A 122 19.04 -8.16 -23.41
CA THR A 122 20.34 -7.60 -23.02
C THR A 122 20.65 -6.32 -23.80
N ARG A 123 20.38 -6.33 -25.11
CA ARG A 123 20.55 -5.14 -25.96
C ARG A 123 19.58 -4.03 -25.58
N LEU A 124 18.34 -4.33 -25.22
CA LEU A 124 17.35 -3.33 -24.78
C LEU A 124 17.75 -2.71 -23.44
N GLN A 125 18.21 -3.50 -22.48
CA GLN A 125 18.74 -3.02 -21.21
C GLN A 125 19.98 -2.14 -21.43
N MET A 126 20.88 -2.57 -22.31
CA MET A 126 22.06 -1.78 -22.69
C MET A 126 21.64 -0.45 -23.32
N LEU A 127 20.69 -0.45 -24.25
CA LEU A 127 20.17 0.78 -24.87
C LEU A 127 19.46 1.68 -23.86
N SER A 128 18.72 1.12 -22.91
CA SER A 128 18.07 1.89 -21.83
C SER A 128 19.11 2.59 -20.95
N ARG A 129 20.18 1.88 -20.58
CA ARG A 129 21.29 2.44 -19.80
C ARG A 129 22.07 3.49 -20.57
N VAL A 130 22.30 3.28 -21.87
CA VAL A 130 22.93 4.27 -22.75
C VAL A 130 22.07 5.52 -22.85
N ARG A 131 20.75 5.37 -23.03
CA ARG A 131 19.80 6.49 -23.09
C ARG A 131 19.86 7.35 -21.82
N GLU A 132 19.77 6.72 -20.65
CA GLU A 132 19.87 7.40 -19.36
C GLU A 132 21.18 8.17 -19.23
N ARG A 133 22.30 7.56 -19.62
CA ARG A 133 23.60 8.20 -19.52
C ARG A 133 23.75 9.38 -20.48
N VAL A 134 23.19 9.28 -21.69
CA VAL A 134 23.19 10.39 -22.66
C VAL A 134 22.32 11.55 -22.16
N GLU A 135 21.17 11.28 -21.54
CA GLU A 135 20.33 12.33 -20.93
C GLU A 135 21.07 13.07 -19.79
N GLU A 136 21.81 12.33 -18.95
CA GLU A 136 22.65 12.92 -17.91
C GLU A 136 23.78 13.78 -18.50
N VAL A 137 24.46 13.29 -19.55
CA VAL A 137 25.49 14.06 -20.26
C VAL A 137 24.91 15.34 -20.87
N VAL A 138 23.77 15.26 -21.56
CA VAL A 138 23.10 16.44 -22.14
C VAL A 138 22.76 17.46 -21.06
N LYS A 139 22.31 17.01 -19.89
CA LYS A 139 22.02 17.89 -18.76
C LYS A 139 23.28 18.59 -18.24
N VAL A 140 24.37 17.85 -18.01
CA VAL A 140 25.63 18.42 -17.52
C VAL A 140 26.22 19.42 -18.50
N PHE A 141 26.18 19.12 -19.81
CA PHE A 141 26.63 20.05 -20.84
C PHE A 141 25.72 21.28 -20.95
N GLY A 142 24.40 21.12 -20.79
CA GLY A 142 23.45 22.24 -20.72
C GLY A 142 23.74 23.16 -19.53
N ASP A 143 23.87 22.59 -18.34
CA ASP A 143 24.21 23.34 -17.12
C ASP A 143 25.59 24.05 -17.24
N ALA A 144 26.53 23.44 -17.96
CA ALA A 144 27.83 24.04 -18.25
C ALA A 144 27.74 25.20 -19.25
N MET A 145 26.91 25.09 -20.30
CA MET A 145 26.67 26.16 -21.29
C MET A 145 25.89 27.34 -20.70
N ASP A 146 24.96 27.08 -19.79
CA ASP A 146 24.20 28.13 -19.11
C ASP A 146 25.06 28.96 -18.14
N TRP A 147 26.21 28.42 -17.71
CA TRP A 147 27.19 29.18 -16.95
C TRP A 147 27.94 30.14 -17.88
N ARG A 148 27.61 31.43 -17.81
CA ARG A 148 28.37 32.50 -18.47
C ARG A 148 29.29 33.20 -17.46
N LEU A 149 30.48 33.60 -17.90
CA LEU A 149 31.40 34.39 -17.08
C LEU A 149 30.99 35.87 -17.12
N GLU A 150 31.05 36.55 -15.97
CA GLU A 150 30.71 37.95 -15.86
C GLU A 150 31.73 38.81 -16.65
N GLY A 151 31.27 39.51 -17.68
CA GLY A 151 32.12 40.28 -18.61
C GLY A 151 31.96 39.91 -20.08
N GLU A 152 31.30 38.79 -20.40
CA GLU A 152 30.90 38.44 -21.76
C GLU A 152 29.51 39.04 -22.06
N GLY A 153 29.47 40.38 -22.04
CA GLY A 153 28.32 41.15 -22.48
C GLY A 153 28.21 41.06 -23.99
N ASP A 154 27.10 40.52 -24.46
CA ASP A 154 26.63 40.66 -25.84
C ASP A 154 26.72 42.13 -26.24
N GLY A 155 27.50 42.38 -27.30
CA GLY A 155 27.36 43.58 -28.09
C GLY A 155 26.01 43.56 -28.79
N ASP A 156 25.22 44.60 -28.51
CA ASP A 156 24.18 45.21 -29.35
C ASP A 156 22.95 44.37 -29.75
N GLY A 157 21.77 44.93 -29.49
CA GLY A 157 20.49 44.28 -29.79
C GLY A 157 19.29 45.01 -29.22
N ASN A 158 19.04 46.24 -29.71
CA ASN A 158 17.74 46.88 -29.64
C ASN A 158 16.67 45.92 -30.25
N GLY A 159 15.75 45.44 -29.42
CA GLY A 159 14.72 44.49 -29.83
C GLY A 159 13.61 44.37 -28.79
N ASP A 160 12.58 45.18 -28.97
CA ASP A 160 11.32 45.11 -28.25
C ASP A 160 10.70 43.71 -28.43
N GLY A 161 10.45 43.01 -27.33
CA GLY A 161 9.87 41.68 -27.32
C GLY A 161 9.40 41.28 -25.94
N GLU A 162 8.14 41.61 -25.64
CA GLU A 162 7.38 41.01 -24.54
C GLU A 162 7.41 39.48 -24.67
N GLY A 163 7.71 38.77 -23.57
CA GLY A 163 7.53 37.33 -23.52
C GLY A 163 8.46 36.60 -22.57
N ASN A 164 7.90 36.20 -21.43
CA ASN A 164 8.39 35.13 -20.56
C ASN A 164 9.69 35.41 -19.77
N GLY A 165 9.55 36.19 -18.70
CA GLY A 165 10.56 36.31 -17.64
C GLY A 165 10.66 35.04 -16.80
N MET A 166 11.35 34.01 -17.29
CA MET A 166 11.82 32.90 -16.46
C MET A 166 13.23 32.47 -16.89
N LYS A 167 14.18 32.65 -15.95
CA LYS A 167 15.54 32.09 -15.93
C LYS A 167 16.56 32.73 -16.88
N ARG A 168 16.79 34.04 -16.74
CA ARG A 168 18.13 34.59 -16.96
C ARG A 168 19.08 33.83 -16.02
N GLY A 169 20.11 33.18 -16.55
CA GLY A 169 21.06 32.39 -15.78
C GLY A 169 21.52 33.17 -14.56
N GLN A 170 21.23 32.66 -13.36
CA GLN A 170 21.75 33.26 -12.14
C GLN A 170 23.25 33.02 -12.17
N ASN A 171 24.05 34.09 -12.19
CA ASN A 171 25.49 33.99 -12.09
C ASN A 171 25.81 33.14 -10.86
N PRO A 172 26.51 31.99 -11.00
CA PRO A 172 26.73 31.09 -9.87
C PRO A 172 27.53 31.78 -8.75
N GLU A 173 28.29 32.82 -9.09
CA GLU A 173 28.98 33.71 -8.16
C GLU A 173 28.02 34.50 -7.26
N GLU A 174 26.92 35.03 -7.81
CA GLU A 174 25.89 35.75 -7.05
C GLU A 174 25.10 34.81 -6.14
N GLU A 175 24.75 33.62 -6.66
CA GLU A 175 24.04 32.59 -5.88
C GLU A 175 24.87 32.13 -4.67
N ILE A 176 26.16 31.83 -4.90
CA ILE A 176 27.09 31.45 -3.83
C ILE A 176 27.31 32.63 -2.88
N GLY A 177 27.40 33.86 -3.39
CA GLY A 177 27.47 35.07 -2.57
C GLY A 177 26.26 35.23 -1.64
N TYR A 178 25.05 34.98 -2.15
CA TYR A 178 23.82 35.01 -1.36
C TYR A 178 23.79 33.92 -0.28
N LEU A 179 24.19 32.68 -0.62
CA LEU A 179 24.25 31.58 0.34
C LEU A 179 25.25 31.82 1.47
N ILE A 180 26.36 32.49 1.18
CA ILE A 180 27.31 32.93 2.20
C ILE A 180 26.68 34.01 3.08
N ALA A 181 26.00 35.00 2.50
CA ALA A 181 25.36 36.10 3.22
C ALA A 181 24.16 35.63 4.09
N SER A 182 23.41 34.61 3.66
CA SER A 182 22.34 33.99 4.45
C SER A 182 22.87 33.09 5.57
N GLY A 183 24.20 32.89 5.64
CA GLY A 183 24.86 32.03 6.63
C GLY A 183 24.78 30.53 6.31
N GLU A 184 24.34 30.14 5.12
CA GLU A 184 24.22 28.76 4.64
C GLU A 184 25.52 28.26 3.97
N VAL A 185 26.63 28.40 4.68
CA VAL A 185 28.00 28.13 4.19
C VAL A 185 28.18 26.71 3.64
N GLU A 186 27.49 25.70 4.19
CA GLU A 186 27.56 24.32 3.69
C GLU A 186 26.87 24.14 2.33
N LYS A 187 25.73 24.82 2.09
CA LYS A 187 25.08 24.80 0.76
C LYS A 187 25.92 25.55 -0.27
N ALA A 188 26.57 26.65 0.15
CA ALA A 188 27.52 27.37 -0.69
C ALA A 188 28.70 26.46 -1.11
N ARG A 189 29.25 25.68 -0.18
CA ARG A 189 30.30 24.70 -0.45
C ARG A 189 29.87 23.62 -1.43
N GLU A 190 28.68 23.06 -1.25
CA GLU A 190 28.10 22.07 -2.17
C GLU A 190 27.91 22.67 -3.58
N ARG A 191 27.47 23.94 -3.66
CA ARG A 191 27.31 24.65 -4.93
C ARG A 191 28.65 24.90 -5.63
N VAL A 192 29.69 25.30 -4.90
CA VAL A 192 31.06 25.41 -5.44
C VAL A 192 31.57 24.06 -5.94
N GLY A 193 31.31 22.97 -5.20
CA GLY A 193 31.66 21.61 -5.63
C GLY A 193 30.99 21.21 -6.95
N ARG A 194 29.70 21.55 -7.13
CA ARG A 194 28.99 21.35 -8.42
C ARG A 194 29.57 22.22 -9.53
N LEU A 195 29.92 23.47 -9.24
CA LEU A 195 30.53 24.38 -10.21
C LEU A 195 31.91 23.89 -10.67
N ARG A 196 32.69 23.27 -9.76
CA ARG A 196 33.95 22.61 -10.09
C ARG A 196 33.77 21.46 -11.10
N LEU A 197 32.72 20.66 -10.95
CA LEU A 197 32.39 19.59 -11.92
C LEU A 197 32.01 20.16 -13.29
N LEU A 198 31.23 21.24 -13.32
CA LEU A 198 30.90 21.95 -14.57
C LEU A 198 32.14 22.56 -15.23
N ALA A 199 33.05 23.14 -14.44
CA ALA A 199 34.30 23.71 -14.95
C ALA A 199 35.20 22.64 -15.59
N GLY A 200 35.19 21.42 -15.05
CA GLY A 200 35.88 20.27 -15.64
C GLY A 200 35.39 19.90 -17.04
N VAL A 201 34.14 20.22 -17.41
CA VAL A 201 33.63 20.01 -18.78
C VAL A 201 34.41 20.84 -19.81
N PHE A 202 34.95 21.99 -19.39
CA PHE A 202 35.73 22.90 -20.22
C PHE A 202 37.24 22.60 -20.20
N GLU A 203 37.67 21.48 -19.62
CA GLU A 203 39.09 21.09 -19.61
C GLU A 203 39.63 20.98 -21.05
N GLY A 204 40.79 21.61 -21.30
CA GLY A 204 41.39 21.68 -22.63
C GLY A 204 40.79 22.75 -23.57
N THR A 205 39.76 23.48 -23.14
CA THR A 205 39.22 24.64 -23.87
C THR A 205 39.89 25.95 -23.45
N VAL A 206 39.67 27.02 -24.23
CA VAL A 206 40.17 28.37 -23.90
C VAL A 206 39.50 28.98 -22.67
N GLU A 207 38.28 28.53 -22.32
CA GLU A 207 37.50 29.04 -21.19
C GLU A 207 37.82 28.31 -19.87
N GLY A 208 38.31 27.07 -19.96
CA GLY A 208 38.57 26.21 -18.80
C GLY A 208 39.40 26.87 -17.70
N PRO A 209 40.56 27.48 -18.00
CA PRO A 209 41.38 28.16 -17.00
C PRO A 209 40.66 29.31 -16.28
N ALA A 210 39.88 30.11 -17.01
CA ALA A 210 39.14 31.24 -16.42
C ALA A 210 38.00 30.76 -15.50
N ARG A 211 37.25 29.75 -15.95
CA ARG A 211 36.16 29.11 -15.18
C ARG A 211 36.68 28.45 -13.90
N MET A 212 37.82 27.77 -13.97
CA MET A 212 38.46 27.16 -12.80
C MET A 212 38.96 28.20 -11.80
N ALA A 213 39.54 29.32 -12.26
CA ALA A 213 39.98 30.40 -11.38
C ALA A 213 38.83 31.02 -10.58
N VAL A 214 37.64 31.16 -11.20
CA VAL A 214 36.42 31.58 -10.51
C VAL A 214 36.02 30.59 -9.42
N VAL A 215 36.02 29.29 -9.73
CA VAL A 215 35.70 28.23 -8.74
C VAL A 215 36.66 28.28 -7.55
N GLU A 216 37.96 28.42 -7.79
CA GLU A 216 38.98 28.52 -6.73
C GLU A 216 38.81 29.78 -5.87
N ALA A 217 38.47 30.91 -6.48
CA ALA A 217 38.18 32.15 -5.76
C ALA A 217 36.94 32.01 -4.86
N LEU A 218 35.87 31.39 -5.37
CA LEU A 218 34.66 31.12 -4.60
C LEU A 218 34.91 30.12 -3.48
N GLU A 219 35.69 29.07 -3.72
CA GLU A 219 36.07 28.09 -2.70
C GLU A 219 36.82 28.75 -1.54
N LYS A 220 37.80 29.61 -1.85
CA LYS A 220 38.53 30.38 -0.85
C LYS A 220 37.60 31.31 -0.05
N LYS A 221 36.62 31.92 -0.71
CA LYS A 221 35.62 32.80 -0.07
C LYS A 221 34.71 32.02 0.89
N VAL A 222 34.23 30.84 0.47
CA VAL A 222 33.41 29.95 1.30
C VAL A 222 34.21 29.42 2.49
N GLU A 223 35.47 29.01 2.30
CA GLU A 223 36.30 28.50 3.39
C GLU A 223 36.63 29.59 4.42
N ALA A 224 36.92 30.81 3.97
CA ALA A 224 37.17 31.95 4.86
C ALA A 224 35.95 32.23 5.77
N GLU A 225 34.75 32.24 5.21
CA GLU A 225 33.52 32.43 6.00
C GLU A 225 33.21 31.23 6.91
N ARG A 226 33.54 30.01 6.49
CA ARG A 226 33.44 28.83 7.38
C ARG A 226 34.34 28.96 8.61
N ARG A 227 35.59 29.40 8.42
CA ARG A 227 36.54 29.59 9.54
C ARG A 227 36.08 30.70 10.48
N LYS A 228 35.56 31.80 9.93
CA LYS A 228 35.02 32.91 10.71
C LYS A 228 33.82 32.48 11.55
N LYS A 229 32.85 31.80 10.94
CA LYS A 229 31.67 31.26 11.64
C LYS A 229 32.04 30.22 12.70
N GLY A 230 33.04 29.38 12.43
CA GLY A 230 33.59 28.43 13.41
C GLY A 230 34.19 29.12 14.63
N GLY A 231 34.97 30.18 14.42
CA GLY A 231 35.55 30.99 15.50
C GLY A 231 34.51 31.75 16.32
N GLU A 232 33.47 32.30 15.68
CA GLU A 232 32.35 32.96 16.37
C GLU A 232 31.56 31.97 17.24
N LEU A 233 31.37 30.73 16.78
CA LEU A 233 30.73 29.68 17.57
C LEU A 233 31.59 29.28 18.78
N GLU A 234 32.90 29.15 18.62
CA GLU A 234 33.84 28.80 19.68
C GLU A 234 33.91 29.90 20.76
N GLU A 235 33.98 31.17 20.36
CA GLU A 235 33.97 32.32 21.28
C GLU A 235 32.64 32.42 22.06
N VAL A 236 31.51 32.12 21.41
CA VAL A 236 30.18 32.10 22.07
C VAL A 236 30.09 30.94 23.07
N VAL A 237 30.69 29.79 22.77
CA VAL A 237 30.73 28.63 23.68
C VAL A 237 31.60 28.96 24.90
N GLU A 238 32.80 29.53 24.70
CA GLU A 238 33.71 29.89 25.78
C GLU A 238 33.10 30.97 26.72
N LYS A 239 32.44 31.99 26.16
CA LYS A 239 31.70 33.00 26.92
C LYS A 239 30.55 32.39 27.74
N ARG A 240 29.86 31.37 27.20
CA ARG A 240 28.81 30.65 27.93
C ARG A 240 29.38 29.78 29.06
N GLU A 241 30.54 29.17 28.86
CA GLU A 241 31.20 28.37 29.90
C GLU A 241 31.78 29.22 31.03
N MET A 242 32.39 30.37 30.71
CA MET A 242 32.89 31.32 31.71
C MET A 242 31.74 31.88 32.57
N LYS A 243 30.63 32.30 31.94
CA LYS A 243 29.44 32.76 32.68
C LYS A 243 28.88 31.68 33.62
N LYS A 244 28.91 30.41 33.22
CA LYS A 244 28.47 29.29 34.05
C LYS A 244 29.38 29.04 35.26
N LYS A 245 30.69 29.29 35.13
CA LYS A 245 31.65 29.23 36.25
C LYS A 245 31.46 30.39 37.22
N ASP A 246 31.21 31.59 36.71
CA ASP A 246 30.95 32.78 37.53
C ASP A 246 29.65 32.65 38.34
N ASP A 247 28.57 32.14 37.72
CA ASP A 247 27.28 31.89 38.38
C ASP A 247 27.40 30.80 39.48
N MET A 248 28.20 29.75 39.26
CA MET A 248 28.49 28.72 40.28
C MET A 248 29.37 29.24 41.43
N GLY A 249 30.33 30.12 41.14
CA GLY A 249 31.19 30.76 42.14
C GLY A 249 30.40 31.69 43.08
N GLY A 250 29.41 32.41 42.55
CA GLY A 250 28.51 33.26 43.33
C GLY A 250 27.64 32.47 44.34
N TYR A 251 27.19 31.27 43.96
CA TYR A 251 26.37 30.41 44.82
C TYR A 251 27.17 29.85 46.01
N PHE A 252 28.43 29.44 45.78
CA PHE A 252 29.33 29.02 46.86
C PHE A 252 29.70 30.17 47.81
N GLY A 253 29.93 31.37 47.27
CA GLY A 253 30.25 32.55 48.09
C GLY A 253 29.12 33.01 49.02
N LEU A 254 27.86 32.81 48.63
CA LEU A 254 26.69 33.08 49.49
C LEU A 254 26.55 32.05 50.62
N ILE A 255 26.82 30.76 50.34
CA ILE A 255 26.78 29.72 51.37
C ILE A 255 27.85 29.96 52.44
N SER A 256 29.05 30.41 52.06
CA SER A 256 30.14 30.68 53.01
C SER A 256 29.88 31.85 53.97
N ARG A 257 28.97 32.79 53.64
CA ARG A 257 28.62 33.92 54.53
C ARG A 257 27.52 33.59 55.54
N LEU A 258 26.80 32.48 55.37
CA LEU A 258 25.75 32.05 56.29
C LEU A 258 26.26 31.15 57.43
N THR A 259 27.55 30.82 57.43
CA THR A 259 28.16 29.84 58.36
C THR A 259 29.14 30.47 59.36
N ASN A 260 29.12 31.80 59.53
CA ASN A 260 29.95 32.51 60.51
C ASN A 260 29.10 33.46 61.36
#